data_AF-A0AAE4VHW1-F1
#
_entry.id   AF-A0AAE4VHW1-F1
#
_cell.length_a   1.000
_cell.length_b   1.000
_cell.length_c   1.000
_cell.angle_alpha   90.00
_cell.angle_beta   90.00
_cell.angle_gamma   90.00
#
_symmetry.space_group_name_H-M   'P 1'
#
loop_
_entity.id
_entity.type
_entity.pdbx_description
1 polymer ?
#
loop_
_entity_poly.entity_id
_entity_poly.type
_entity_poly.pdbx_seq_one_letter_code
_entity_poly.pdbx_strand_id
1 'polypeptide(L)'
;MRTVHKRTARAIVGTLSAAVLVGTGIGWTARAFADPTFAVDSHVPNPALGWCPGGGDGGLGAGFCDGKPYADNTKWHFVRGFIPFKGWTTSMQCVINTGELLQPPAGPGGCGGAV
;
A
#
# COMPACT_ATOMS: atom_id res chain seq x y z
N MET A 1 -23.07 -55.71 10.94
CA MET A 1 -23.11 -54.34 10.36
C MET A 1 -22.56 -53.22 11.28
N ARG A 2 -21.74 -53.50 12.32
CA ARG A 2 -21.24 -52.47 13.27
C ARG A 2 -19.85 -51.88 12.96
N THR A 3 -19.09 -52.49 12.05
CA THR A 3 -17.69 -52.14 11.76
C THR A 3 -17.53 -51.05 10.70
N VAL A 4 -18.49 -50.92 9.78
CA VAL A 4 -18.48 -49.90 8.70
C VAL A 4 -18.65 -48.49 9.27
N HIS A 5 -19.57 -48.29 10.21
CA HIS A 5 -19.83 -46.99 10.84
C HIS A 5 -18.60 -46.40 11.57
N LYS A 6 -17.76 -47.24 12.18
CA LYS A 6 -16.55 -46.79 12.90
C LYS A 6 -15.45 -46.29 11.96
N ARG A 7 -15.38 -46.83 10.73
CA ARG A 7 -14.39 -46.42 9.72
C ARG A 7 -14.79 -45.09 9.07
N THR A 8 -16.07 -44.91 8.77
CA THR A 8 -16.60 -43.66 8.20
C THR A 8 -16.49 -42.49 9.17
N ALA A 9 -16.76 -42.71 10.46
CA ALA A 9 -16.62 -41.68 11.50
C ALA A 9 -15.18 -41.17 11.66
N ARG A 10 -14.17 -42.06 11.58
CA ARG A 10 -12.75 -41.68 11.64
C ARG A 10 -12.30 -40.89 10.41
N ALA A 11 -12.81 -41.22 9.23
CA ALA A 11 -12.49 -40.51 8.00
C ALA A 11 -13.04 -39.07 8.00
N ILE A 12 -14.25 -38.86 8.54
CA ILE A 12 -14.90 -37.53 8.63
C ILE A 12 -14.18 -36.61 9.62
N VAL A 13 -13.72 -37.15 10.76
CA VAL A 13 -12.98 -36.35 11.75
C VAL A 13 -11.59 -35.95 11.21
N GLY A 14 -10.91 -36.83 10.47
CA GLY A 14 -9.60 -36.52 9.90
C GLY A 14 -9.62 -35.41 8.82
N THR A 15 -10.68 -35.34 8.01
CA THR A 15 -10.81 -34.32 6.96
C THR A 15 -11.19 -32.93 7.51
N LEU A 16 -11.99 -32.86 8.56
CA LEU A 16 -12.37 -31.57 9.19
C LEU A 16 -11.16 -30.88 9.84
N SER A 17 -10.24 -31.63 10.46
CA SER A 17 -9.05 -31.04 11.09
C SER A 17 -8.06 -30.46 10.07
N ALA A 18 -7.92 -31.08 8.89
CA ALA A 18 -7.05 -30.57 7.83
C ALA A 18 -7.60 -29.28 7.19
N ALA A 19 -8.91 -29.19 7.02
CA ALA A 19 -9.57 -28.00 6.44
C ALA A 19 -9.42 -26.75 7.33
N VAL A 20 -9.46 -26.92 8.65
CA VAL A 20 -9.30 -25.80 9.60
C VAL A 20 -7.87 -25.25 9.57
N LEU A 21 -6.84 -26.11 9.48
CA LEU A 21 -5.43 -25.68 9.43
C LEU A 21 -5.06 -25.01 8.10
N VAL A 22 -5.65 -25.44 6.98
CA VAL A 22 -5.46 -24.78 5.67
C VAL A 22 -6.24 -23.46 5.60
N GLY A 23 -7.44 -23.42 6.16
CA GLY A 23 -8.28 -22.21 6.19
C GLY A 23 -7.70 -21.08 7.03
N THR A 24 -7.06 -21.39 8.17
CA THR A 24 -6.42 -20.37 9.03
C THR A 24 -5.07 -19.89 8.50
N GLY A 25 -4.31 -20.75 7.82
CA GLY A 25 -3.00 -20.40 7.27
C GLY A 25 -3.07 -19.39 6.11
N ILE A 26 -4.04 -19.55 5.20
CA ILE A 26 -4.16 -18.69 3.99
C ILE A 26 -4.75 -17.31 4.32
N GLY A 27 -5.56 -17.20 5.38
CA GLY A 27 -6.19 -15.93 5.77
C GLY A 27 -5.20 -14.88 6.33
N TRP A 28 -4.00 -15.30 6.74
CA TRP A 28 -3.03 -14.45 7.46
C TRP A 28 -1.73 -14.17 6.71
N THR A 29 -1.53 -14.74 5.51
CA THR A 29 -0.33 -14.43 4.74
C THR A 29 -0.44 -13.06 4.08
N ALA A 30 0.44 -12.16 4.51
CA ALA A 30 0.89 -10.94 3.82
C ALA A 30 0.03 -9.69 3.95
N ARG A 31 0.04 -9.08 5.14
CA ARG A 31 0.32 -7.64 5.20
C ARG A 31 1.78 -7.48 5.59
N ALA A 32 2.66 -7.49 4.60
CA ALA A 32 4.06 -7.12 4.80
C ALA A 32 4.13 -5.61 5.03
N PHE A 33 3.99 -5.18 6.29
CA PHE A 33 4.30 -3.82 6.73
C PHE A 33 5.82 -3.63 6.78
N ALA A 34 6.50 -3.75 5.64
CA ALA A 34 7.95 -3.51 5.55
C ALA A 34 8.27 -2.01 5.54
N ASP A 35 7.29 -1.16 5.26
CA ASP A 35 7.45 0.28 5.25
C ASP A 35 6.75 0.89 6.48
N PRO A 36 7.51 1.52 7.39
CA PRO A 36 6.94 2.15 8.58
C PRO A 36 5.98 3.29 8.26
N THR A 37 6.08 3.92 7.08
CA THR A 37 5.18 5.02 6.69
C THR A 37 3.77 4.52 6.37
N PHE A 38 3.61 3.31 5.85
CA PHE A 38 2.30 2.70 5.60
C PHE A 38 1.46 2.49 6.86
N ALA A 39 2.12 2.32 8.02
CA ALA A 39 1.43 2.18 9.29
C ALA A 39 0.84 3.52 9.79
N VAL A 40 1.42 4.65 9.36
CA VAL A 40 0.94 6.00 9.67
C VAL A 40 -0.09 6.43 8.64
N ASP A 41 0.20 6.26 7.35
CA ASP A 41 -0.72 6.54 6.27
C ASP A 41 -0.40 5.70 5.03
N SER A 42 -1.32 4.80 4.69
CA SER A 42 -1.22 3.93 3.52
C SER A 42 -1.33 4.66 2.17
N HIS A 43 -1.51 5.97 2.15
CA HIS A 43 -1.54 6.78 0.94
C HIS A 43 -0.21 7.46 0.64
N VAL A 44 0.74 7.47 1.58
CA VAL A 44 2.06 8.11 1.41
C VAL A 44 2.95 7.25 0.49
N PRO A 45 3.48 7.78 -0.61
CA PRO A 45 4.31 7.02 -1.54
C PRO A 45 5.66 6.64 -0.92
N ASN A 46 6.25 5.54 -1.41
CA ASN A 46 7.61 5.15 -1.04
C ASN A 46 8.52 5.07 -2.27
N PRO A 47 9.21 6.17 -2.61
CA PRO A 47 10.15 6.21 -3.73
C PRO A 47 11.37 5.32 -3.51
N ALA A 48 11.78 5.03 -2.26
CA ALA A 48 12.91 4.13 -2.00
C ALA A 48 12.61 2.67 -2.40
N LEU A 49 11.33 2.29 -2.40
CA LEU A 49 10.86 0.98 -2.85
C LEU A 49 10.20 1.03 -4.24
N GLY A 50 10.21 2.19 -4.92
CA GLY A 50 9.51 2.39 -6.19
C GLY A 50 7.99 2.23 -6.09
N TRP A 51 7.42 2.39 -4.90
CA TRP A 51 5.99 2.24 -4.67
C TRP A 51 5.26 3.56 -4.88
N CYS A 52 4.73 3.74 -6.09
CA CYS A 52 4.02 4.95 -6.54
C CYS A 52 2.63 4.59 -7.10
N PRO A 53 1.66 4.21 -6.24
CA PRO A 53 0.34 3.75 -6.68
C PRO A 53 -0.49 4.84 -7.38
N GLY A 54 -0.18 6.12 -7.18
CA GLY A 54 -0.79 7.25 -7.86
C GLY A 54 -0.16 7.60 -9.21
N GLY A 55 0.87 6.85 -9.63
CA GLY A 55 1.68 7.12 -10.82
C GLY A 55 3.05 7.72 -10.48
N GLY A 56 3.94 7.73 -11.48
CA GLY A 56 5.29 8.27 -11.35
C GLY A 56 6.37 7.34 -11.85
N ASP A 57 7.60 7.82 -11.81
CA ASP A 57 8.80 7.13 -12.30
C ASP A 57 9.59 6.41 -11.19
N GLY A 58 9.03 6.33 -9.99
CA GLY A 58 9.66 5.67 -8.85
C GLY A 58 10.52 6.60 -7.99
N GLY A 59 10.79 7.85 -8.38
CA GLY A 59 11.52 8.83 -7.56
C GLY A 59 12.99 8.49 -7.24
N LEU A 60 13.57 7.45 -7.86
CA LEU A 60 14.96 7.01 -7.65
C LEU A 60 15.99 7.95 -8.32
N GLY A 61 15.56 8.75 -9.30
CA GLY A 61 16.35 9.77 -10.01
C GLY A 61 15.79 11.19 -9.86
N ALA A 62 15.90 12.00 -10.93
CA ALA A 62 15.12 13.24 -11.04
C ALA A 62 13.74 12.86 -11.58
N GLY A 63 12.71 13.00 -10.76
CA GLY A 63 11.45 12.32 -10.98
C GLY A 63 10.41 12.58 -9.90
N PHE A 64 9.27 11.91 -10.03
CA PHE A 64 8.16 12.02 -9.09
C PHE A 64 7.53 10.66 -8.77
N CYS A 65 6.96 10.58 -7.58
CA CYS A 65 6.29 9.38 -7.07
C CYS A 65 5.02 9.83 -6.35
N ASP A 66 3.88 9.45 -6.91
CA ASP A 66 2.58 9.80 -6.37
C ASP A 66 2.05 8.68 -5.46
N GLY A 67 1.55 9.12 -4.31
CA GLY A 67 0.83 8.32 -3.35
C GLY A 67 -0.54 7.89 -3.85
N LYS A 68 -1.19 7.01 -3.08
CA LYS A 68 -2.53 6.55 -3.41
C LYS A 68 -3.50 7.75 -3.28
N PRO A 69 -4.40 7.98 -4.24
CA PRO A 69 -5.40 9.03 -4.09
C PRO A 69 -6.31 8.79 -2.89
N TYR A 70 -6.62 9.86 -2.17
CA TYR A 70 -7.63 9.90 -1.14
C TYR A 70 -9.04 10.07 -1.75
N ALA A 71 -10.07 9.86 -0.93
CA ALA A 71 -11.46 10.04 -1.34
C ALA A 71 -11.83 11.52 -1.64
N ASP A 72 -11.08 12.47 -1.09
CA ASP A 72 -11.21 13.92 -1.32
C ASP A 72 -10.57 14.39 -2.63
N ASN A 73 -10.15 13.45 -3.49
CA ASN A 73 -9.43 13.70 -4.75
C ASN A 73 -8.08 14.41 -4.58
N THR A 74 -7.44 14.28 -3.43
CA THR A 74 -6.06 14.70 -3.20
C THR A 74 -5.12 13.50 -3.16
N LYS A 75 -3.82 13.75 -3.22
CA LYS A 75 -2.78 12.73 -3.02
C LYS A 75 -1.47 13.36 -2.55
N TRP A 76 -0.62 12.52 -1.96
CA TRP A 76 0.77 12.89 -1.70
C TRP A 76 1.59 12.84 -2.98
N HIS A 77 2.31 13.91 -3.28
CA HIS A 77 3.22 14.03 -4.41
C HIS A 77 4.64 14.18 -3.88
N PHE A 78 5.46 13.15 -4.10
CA PHE A 78 6.89 13.21 -3.84
C PHE A 78 7.62 13.59 -5.12
N VAL A 79 8.44 14.63 -5.08
CA VAL A 79 9.30 15.03 -6.20
C VAL A 79 10.74 15.09 -5.75
N ARG A 80 11.61 14.57 -6.60
CA ARG A 80 13.06 14.67 -6.45
C ARG A 80 13.63 15.33 -7.68
N GLY A 81 14.42 16.37 -7.48
CA GLY A 81 15.05 17.13 -8.56
C GLY A 81 16.50 17.44 -8.22
N PHE A 82 17.30 17.70 -9.26
CA PHE A 82 18.63 18.27 -9.09
C PHE A 82 18.56 19.77 -9.39
N ILE A 83 18.92 20.59 -8.42
CA ILE A 83 18.99 22.04 -8.59
C ILE A 83 20.47 22.44 -8.66
N PRO A 84 20.93 23.11 -9.74
CA PRO A 84 22.29 23.63 -9.81
C PRO A 84 22.64 24.43 -8.55
N PHE A 85 23.84 24.22 -8.01
CA PHE A 85 24.35 24.84 -6.78
C PHE A 85 23.68 24.44 -5.45
N LYS A 86 22.53 23.75 -5.46
CA LYS A 86 21.84 23.24 -4.26
C LYS A 86 21.93 21.71 -4.13
N GLY A 87 22.20 21.01 -5.23
CA GLY A 87 22.32 19.56 -5.28
C GLY A 87 20.96 18.86 -5.41
N TRP A 88 20.90 17.60 -4.98
CA TRP A 88 19.66 16.82 -4.96
C TRP A 88 18.70 17.36 -3.90
N THR A 89 17.47 17.68 -4.32
CA THR A 89 16.40 18.14 -3.45
C THR A 89 15.21 17.21 -3.56
N THR A 90 14.57 16.94 -2.42
CA THR A 90 13.34 16.16 -2.33
C THR A 90 12.28 17.00 -1.63
N SER A 91 11.04 16.95 -2.11
CA SER A 91 9.91 17.55 -1.42
C SER A 91 8.69 16.65 -1.52
N MET A 92 7.89 16.66 -0.46
CA MET A 92 6.61 15.97 -0.38
C MET A 92 5.52 17.00 -0.18
N GLN A 93 4.51 16.99 -1.03
CA GLN A 93 3.43 17.96 -1.04
C GLN A 93 2.08 17.26 -1.12
N CYS A 94 1.07 17.80 -0.45
CA CYS A 94 -0.30 17.38 -0.68
C CYS A 94 -0.87 18.18 -1.85
N VAL A 95 -1.33 17.48 -2.89
CA VAL A 95 -1.79 18.10 -4.14
C VAL A 95 -3.14 17.54 -4.57
N ILE A 96 -3.86 18.31 -5.38
CA ILE A 96 -5.09 17.84 -6.02
C ILE A 96 -4.72 16.85 -7.11
N ASN A 97 -5.40 15.72 -7.18
CA ASN A 97 -5.17 14.69 -8.18
C ASN A 97 -5.76 15.10 -9.54
N THR A 98 -5.08 16.03 -10.24
CA THR A 98 -5.45 16.49 -11.59
C THR A 98 -4.95 15.57 -12.71
N GLY A 99 -4.00 14.67 -12.41
CA GLY A 99 -3.30 13.86 -13.41
C GLY A 99 -2.24 14.61 -14.22
N GLU A 100 -2.04 15.90 -13.97
CA GLU A 100 -0.99 16.70 -14.60
C GLU A 100 0.36 16.52 -13.90
N LEU A 101 1.46 16.83 -14.60
CA LEU A 101 2.81 16.84 -14.02
C LEU A 101 2.97 17.92 -12.94
N LEU A 102 2.32 19.07 -13.14
CA LEU A 102 2.35 20.18 -12.19
C LEU A 102 1.00 20.23 -11.47
N GLN A 103 0.95 19.65 -10.28
CA GLN A 103 -0.30 19.52 -9.54
C GLN A 103 -0.48 20.70 -8.59
N PRO A 104 -1.67 21.33 -8.57
CA PRO A 104 -1.93 22.42 -7.64
C PRO A 104 -1.96 21.88 -6.19
N PRO A 105 -1.44 22.64 -5.22
CA PRO A 105 -1.49 22.25 -3.82
C PRO A 105 -2.93 22.10 -3.34
N ALA A 106 -3.18 21.10 -2.51
CA ALA A 106 -4.48 20.92 -1.90
C ALA A 106 -4.76 22.02 -0.86
N GLY A 107 -6.04 22.38 -0.72
CA GLY A 107 -6.48 23.29 0.35
C GLY A 107 -6.55 22.59 1.71
N PRO A 108 -6.92 23.33 2.78
CA PRO A 108 -7.16 22.76 4.09
C PRO A 108 -8.17 21.61 4.04
N GLY A 109 -7.91 20.54 4.77
CA GLY A 109 -8.66 19.29 4.75
C GLY A 109 -8.13 18.24 3.76
N GLY A 110 -7.14 18.59 2.92
CA GLY A 110 -6.54 17.68 1.95
C GLY A 110 -5.68 16.58 2.56
N CYS A 111 -5.42 15.54 1.77
CA CYS A 111 -4.69 14.33 2.13
C CYS A 111 -5.26 13.66 3.38
N GLY A 112 -6.58 13.50 3.43
CA GLY A 112 -7.27 12.91 4.56
C GLY A 112 -7.30 13.81 5.80
N GLY A 113 -7.18 15.13 5.63
CA GLY A 113 -7.18 16.12 6.70
C GLY A 113 -5.80 16.46 7.27
N ALA A 114 -4.72 16.12 6.57
CA ALA A 114 -3.35 16.40 6.99
C ALA A 114 -2.89 17.84 6.71
N VAL A 115 -3.55 18.54 5.77
CA VAL A 115 -3.35 19.97 5.44
C VAL A 115 -4.40 20.81 6.15
#